data_AF-A0A944H3K5-F1
#
_entry.id   AF-A0A944H3K5-F1
#
_cell.length_a   1.000
_cell.length_b   1.000
_cell.length_c   1.000
_cell.angle_alpha   90.00
_cell.angle_beta   90.00
_cell.angle_gamma   90.00
#
_symmetry.space_group_name_H-M   'P 1'
#
loop_
_entity.id
_entity.type
_entity.pdbx_description
1 polymer ?
#
loop_
_entity_poly.entity_id
_entity_poly.type
_entity_poly.pdbx_seq_one_letter_code
_entity_poly.pdbx_strand_id
1 'polypeptide(L)'
;MSIQSKIKNYIARYAPSYKKLFTYLEKKRVEDPKDFIAKIGYKETMMLDAWLNTFINQGKSIQEIKIKLYKKEFEKENIEKYVNMYISHLQDWVQYEEKIRQKIETFIYRKKSQKEIQMLLQGQFPYFSEEIKEILPEYNDNSSFDFYVQKYAIKYNTETFEGKQKYIQALMRRGFEYKKIQDSLDKDL
;
A
#
# COMPACT_ATOMS: atom_id res chain seq x y z
N MET A 1 -18.78 8.30 -37.01
CA MET A 1 -17.53 7.71 -36.48
C MET A 1 -17.56 6.21 -36.71
N SER A 2 -16.62 5.67 -37.51
CA SER A 2 -16.57 4.25 -37.85
C SER A 2 -16.37 3.37 -36.60
N ILE A 3 -16.80 2.10 -36.67
CA ILE A 3 -16.59 1.15 -35.56
C ILE A 3 -15.11 1.05 -35.21
N GLN A 4 -14.23 0.98 -36.23
CA GLN A 4 -12.79 0.95 -36.05
C GLN A 4 -12.25 2.16 -35.26
N SER A 5 -12.74 3.36 -35.51
CA SER A 5 -12.35 4.55 -34.74
C SER A 5 -12.83 4.47 -33.28
N LYS A 6 -14.05 3.98 -33.03
CA LYS A 6 -14.56 3.75 -31.67
C LYS A 6 -13.72 2.72 -30.91
N ILE A 7 -13.29 1.64 -31.57
CA ILE A 7 -12.45 0.61 -30.97
C ILE A 7 -11.04 1.14 -30.67
N LYS A 8 -10.43 1.86 -31.61
CA LYS A 8 -9.12 2.51 -31.38
C LYS A 8 -9.17 3.45 -30.17
N ASN A 9 -10.22 4.26 -30.06
CA ASN A 9 -10.43 5.14 -28.91
C ASN A 9 -10.62 4.37 -27.60
N TYR A 10 -11.35 3.25 -27.63
CA TYR A 10 -11.52 2.38 -26.47
C TYR A 10 -10.17 1.78 -26.02
N ILE A 11 -9.38 1.24 -26.95
CA ILE A 11 -8.06 0.67 -26.66
C ILE A 11 -7.14 1.74 -26.05
N ALA A 12 -7.04 2.91 -26.68
CA ALA A 12 -6.17 3.99 -26.23
C ALA A 12 -6.54 4.51 -24.82
N ARG A 13 -7.82 4.53 -24.47
CA ARG A 13 -8.29 5.03 -23.17
C ARG A 13 -8.17 4.03 -22.04
N TYR A 14 -8.46 2.76 -22.32
CA TYR A 14 -8.66 1.76 -21.27
C TYR A 14 -7.57 0.71 -21.20
N ALA A 15 -6.71 0.62 -22.23
CA ALA A 15 -5.71 -0.42 -22.39
C ALA A 15 -6.28 -1.80 -21.94
N PRO A 16 -7.37 -2.26 -22.58
CA PRO A 16 -8.10 -3.44 -22.14
C PRO A 16 -7.24 -4.70 -22.30
N SER A 17 -7.59 -5.79 -21.61
CA SER A 17 -7.08 -7.13 -21.97
C SER A 17 -7.76 -7.63 -23.25
N TYR A 18 -7.21 -8.67 -23.87
CA TYR A 18 -7.80 -9.33 -25.03
C TYR A 18 -9.24 -9.76 -24.71
N LYS A 19 -9.45 -10.37 -23.54
CA LYS A 19 -10.77 -10.81 -23.08
C LYS A 19 -11.76 -9.64 -23.00
N LYS A 20 -11.36 -8.52 -22.39
CA LYS A 20 -12.23 -7.32 -22.31
C LYS A 20 -12.52 -6.70 -23.68
N LEU A 21 -11.53 -6.65 -24.56
CA LEU A 21 -11.71 -6.16 -25.92
C LEU A 21 -12.67 -7.06 -26.70
N PHE A 22 -12.51 -8.38 -26.61
CA PHE A 22 -13.38 -9.35 -27.24
C PHE A 22 -14.84 -9.20 -26.77
N THR A 23 -15.08 -9.20 -25.45
CA THR A 23 -16.42 -8.98 -24.90
C THR A 23 -17.01 -7.62 -25.28
N TYR A 24 -16.17 -6.59 -25.40
CA TYR A 24 -16.63 -5.28 -25.88
C TYR A 24 -17.10 -5.34 -27.35
N LEU A 25 -16.37 -6.04 -28.22
CA LEU A 25 -16.72 -6.22 -29.63
C LEU A 25 -18.00 -7.05 -29.81
N GLU A 26 -18.19 -8.11 -29.02
CA GLU A 26 -19.44 -8.89 -28.98
C GLU A 26 -20.63 -8.00 -28.62
N LYS A 27 -20.49 -7.15 -27.59
CA LYS A 27 -21.52 -6.16 -27.21
C LYS A 27 -21.81 -5.13 -28.30
N LYS A 28 -20.85 -4.90 -29.21
CA LYS A 28 -21.02 -4.04 -30.39
C LYS A 28 -21.48 -4.80 -31.64
N ARG A 29 -21.77 -6.11 -31.52
CA ARG A 29 -22.25 -6.99 -32.59
C ARG A 29 -21.32 -6.96 -33.81
N VAL A 30 -20.01 -6.98 -33.59
CA VAL A 30 -19.02 -7.19 -34.66
C VAL A 30 -19.07 -8.66 -35.08
N GLU A 31 -19.20 -8.92 -36.37
CA GLU A 31 -19.52 -10.23 -36.94
C GLU A 31 -18.42 -11.28 -36.73
N ASP A 32 -17.15 -10.87 -36.84
CA ASP A 32 -16.00 -11.68 -36.43
C ASP A 32 -15.03 -10.87 -35.54
N PRO A 33 -15.23 -10.89 -34.21
CA PRO A 33 -14.38 -10.14 -33.30
C PRO A 33 -12.92 -10.57 -33.32
N LYS A 34 -12.61 -11.86 -33.55
CA LYS A 34 -11.22 -12.36 -33.51
C LYS A 34 -10.44 -11.84 -34.71
N ASP A 35 -11.00 -12.00 -35.90
CA ASP A 35 -10.42 -11.47 -37.14
C ASP A 35 -10.31 -9.94 -37.08
N PHE A 36 -11.32 -9.27 -36.53
CA PHE A 36 -11.27 -7.82 -36.32
C PHE A 36 -10.09 -7.39 -35.42
N ILE A 37 -9.90 -8.05 -34.27
CA ILE A 37 -8.78 -7.77 -33.35
C ILE A 37 -7.43 -7.97 -34.06
N ALA A 38 -7.29 -9.03 -34.85
CA ALA A 38 -6.09 -9.30 -35.63
C ALA A 38 -5.84 -8.21 -36.69
N LYS A 39 -6.87 -7.81 -37.43
CA LYS A 39 -6.80 -6.76 -38.47
C LYS A 39 -6.42 -5.38 -37.93
N ILE A 40 -6.85 -5.04 -36.72
CA ILE A 40 -6.45 -3.77 -36.10
C ILE A 40 -5.04 -3.82 -35.47
N GLY A 41 -4.37 -4.97 -35.51
CA GLY A 41 -3.02 -5.15 -34.98
C GLY A 41 -2.95 -5.04 -33.46
N TYR A 42 -4.02 -5.40 -32.75
CA TYR A 42 -4.04 -5.34 -31.30
C TYR A 42 -3.06 -6.36 -30.70
N LYS A 43 -2.26 -5.89 -29.74
CA LYS A 43 -1.32 -6.72 -28.98
C LYS A 43 -1.58 -6.53 -27.50
N GLU A 44 -2.03 -7.58 -26.82
CA GLU A 44 -2.30 -7.54 -25.37
C GLU A 44 -1.04 -7.17 -24.58
N THR A 45 0.13 -7.60 -25.06
CA THR A 45 1.43 -7.30 -24.47
C THR A 45 1.69 -5.80 -24.32
N MET A 46 1.34 -5.00 -25.33
CA MET A 46 1.49 -3.54 -25.27
C MET A 46 0.56 -2.91 -24.23
N MET A 47 -0.62 -3.49 -24.02
CA MET A 47 -1.57 -3.00 -23.00
C MET A 47 -1.07 -3.34 -21.59
N LEU A 48 -0.49 -4.53 -21.44
CA LEU A 48 0.11 -4.99 -20.20
C LEU A 48 1.32 -4.10 -19.82
N ASP A 49 2.20 -3.81 -20.77
CA ASP A 49 3.32 -2.88 -20.60
C ASP A 49 2.86 -1.48 -20.16
N ALA A 50 1.80 -0.95 -20.77
CA ALA A 50 1.25 0.35 -20.40
C ALA A 50 0.74 0.37 -18.94
N TRP A 51 0.06 -0.69 -18.50
CA TRP A 51 -0.40 -0.80 -17.11
C TRP A 51 0.74 -0.99 -16.12
N LEU A 52 1.72 -1.84 -16.45
CA LEU A 52 2.90 -2.06 -15.61
C LEU A 52 3.64 -0.75 -15.38
N ASN A 53 3.99 -0.02 -16.44
CA ASN A 53 4.64 1.29 -16.32
C ASN A 53 3.82 2.28 -15.49
N THR A 54 2.50 2.31 -15.70
CA THR A 54 1.59 3.17 -14.91
C THR A 54 1.65 2.83 -13.43
N PHE A 55 1.57 1.55 -13.06
CA PHE A 55 1.56 1.16 -11.66
C PHE A 55 2.93 1.26 -10.99
N ILE A 56 4.00 1.00 -11.72
CA ILE A 56 5.38 1.26 -11.27
C ILE A 56 5.54 2.74 -10.95
N ASN A 57 5.12 3.63 -11.85
CA ASN A 57 5.20 5.08 -11.65
C ASN A 57 4.29 5.57 -10.51
N GLN A 58 3.17 4.89 -10.25
CA GLN A 58 2.32 5.12 -9.07
C GLN A 58 2.88 4.55 -7.78
N GLY A 59 4.01 3.86 -7.87
CA GLY A 59 4.67 3.21 -6.76
C GLY A 59 3.89 2.09 -6.10
N LYS A 60 3.31 1.23 -6.93
CA LYS A 60 2.61 0.03 -6.47
C LYS A 60 3.57 -1.13 -6.24
N SER A 61 3.32 -1.88 -5.17
CA SER A 61 4.06 -3.12 -4.90
C SER A 61 3.75 -4.17 -5.95
N ILE A 62 4.60 -5.19 -6.08
CA ILE A 62 4.39 -6.30 -7.02
C ILE A 62 3.03 -6.97 -6.78
N GLN A 63 2.66 -7.17 -5.52
CA GLN A 63 1.38 -7.79 -5.16
C GLN A 63 0.19 -6.92 -5.57
N GLU A 64 0.24 -5.61 -5.28
CA GLU A 64 -0.79 -4.67 -5.71
C GLU A 64 -0.95 -4.64 -7.24
N ILE A 65 0.17 -4.66 -7.97
CA ILE A 65 0.19 -4.71 -9.43
C ILE A 65 -0.50 -5.96 -9.94
N LYS A 66 -0.14 -7.14 -9.42
CA LYS A 66 -0.76 -8.42 -9.80
C LYS A 66 -2.28 -8.38 -9.57
N ILE A 67 -2.73 -7.96 -8.38
CA ILE A 67 -4.16 -7.83 -8.05
C ILE A 67 -4.89 -6.91 -9.04
N LYS A 68 -4.30 -5.76 -9.38
CA LYS A 68 -4.89 -4.80 -10.34
C LYS A 68 -4.96 -5.37 -11.77
N LEU A 69 -3.93 -6.10 -12.21
CA LEU A 69 -3.91 -6.73 -13.52
C LEU A 69 -4.91 -7.89 -13.62
N TYR A 70 -5.08 -8.70 -12.56
CA TYR A 70 -6.12 -9.72 -12.50
C TYR A 70 -7.53 -9.13 -12.62
N LYS A 71 -7.82 -8.01 -11.93
CA LYS A 71 -9.10 -7.29 -12.07
C LYS A 71 -9.34 -6.72 -13.47
N LYS A 72 -8.26 -6.51 -14.22
CA LYS A 72 -8.31 -6.11 -15.63
C LYS A 72 -8.47 -7.28 -16.59
N GLU A 73 -8.52 -8.50 -16.07
CA GLU A 73 -8.70 -9.75 -16.82
C GLU A 73 -7.58 -10.03 -17.82
N PHE A 74 -6.34 -9.70 -17.48
CA PHE A 74 -5.16 -10.20 -18.18
C PHE A 74 -4.89 -11.65 -17.76
N GLU A 75 -4.30 -12.43 -18.67
CA GLU A 75 -3.96 -13.82 -18.40
C GLU A 75 -2.88 -13.94 -17.32
N LYS A 76 -3.04 -14.90 -16.41
CA LYS A 76 -2.13 -15.10 -15.27
C LYS A 76 -0.69 -15.34 -15.73
N GLU A 77 -0.51 -16.19 -16.72
CA GLU A 77 0.81 -16.52 -17.28
C GLU A 77 1.49 -15.29 -17.87
N ASN A 78 0.74 -14.44 -18.58
CA ASN A 78 1.26 -13.17 -19.12
C ASN A 78 1.62 -12.19 -17.99
N ILE A 79 0.78 -12.07 -16.95
CA ILE A 79 1.09 -11.22 -15.79
C ILE A 79 2.41 -11.65 -15.14
N GLU A 80 2.57 -12.95 -14.84
CA GLU A 80 3.77 -13.47 -14.18
C GLU A 80 5.02 -13.26 -15.05
N LYS A 81 4.94 -13.58 -16.34
CA LYS A 81 6.04 -13.37 -17.29
C LYS A 81 6.50 -11.91 -17.32
N TYR A 82 5.57 -10.97 -17.43
CA TYR A 82 5.92 -9.56 -17.58
C TYR A 82 6.33 -8.93 -16.26
N VAL A 83 5.68 -9.26 -15.14
CA VAL A 83 6.15 -8.82 -13.81
C VAL A 83 7.62 -9.22 -13.61
N ASN A 84 8.01 -10.43 -14.00
CA ASN A 84 9.40 -10.87 -13.95
C ASN A 84 10.33 -10.07 -14.87
N MET A 85 9.88 -9.63 -16.04
CA MET A 85 10.68 -8.75 -16.93
C MET A 85 10.95 -7.38 -16.31
N TYR A 86 10.01 -6.86 -15.50
CA TYR A 86 10.14 -5.57 -14.81
C TYR A 86 10.68 -5.69 -13.39
N ILE A 87 11.13 -6.87 -12.95
CA ILE A 87 11.45 -7.13 -11.53
C ILE A 87 12.57 -6.22 -11.02
N SER A 88 13.52 -5.83 -11.87
CA SER A 88 14.60 -4.87 -11.55
C SER A 88 14.09 -3.45 -11.30
N HIS A 89 12.90 -3.12 -11.80
CA HIS A 89 12.25 -1.82 -11.65
C HIS A 89 11.17 -1.84 -10.56
N LEU A 90 10.87 -3.02 -10.00
CA LEU A 90 9.84 -3.24 -9.02
C LEU A 90 10.47 -3.35 -7.63
N GLN A 91 9.95 -2.58 -6.68
CA GLN A 91 10.34 -2.71 -5.28
C GLN A 91 9.67 -3.98 -4.71
N ASP A 92 10.47 -4.98 -4.38
CA ASP A 92 10.00 -6.26 -3.83
C ASP A 92 10.13 -6.25 -2.31
N TRP A 93 9.02 -6.52 -1.61
CA TRP A 93 8.99 -6.62 -0.16
C TRP A 93 10.06 -7.58 0.36
N VAL A 94 10.27 -8.72 -0.29
CA VAL A 94 11.23 -9.76 0.15
C VAL A 94 12.65 -9.20 0.29
N GLN A 95 13.03 -8.23 -0.55
CA GLN A 95 14.36 -7.61 -0.50
C GLN A 95 14.49 -6.55 0.60
N TYR A 96 13.37 -5.97 1.04
CA TYR A 96 13.34 -4.85 1.99
C TYR A 96 12.88 -5.23 3.39
N GLU A 97 12.21 -6.38 3.54
CA GLU A 97 11.61 -6.83 4.78
C GLU A 97 12.60 -6.79 5.94
N GLU A 98 13.75 -7.44 5.79
CA GLU A 98 14.77 -7.50 6.85
C GLU A 98 15.25 -6.10 7.27
N LYS A 99 15.52 -5.23 6.29
CA LYS A 99 15.95 -3.85 6.54
C LYS A 99 14.87 -3.03 7.24
N ILE A 100 13.59 -3.22 6.89
CA ILE A 100 12.46 -2.55 7.51
C ILE A 100 12.30 -3.04 8.95
N ARG A 101 12.39 -4.36 9.19
CA ARG A 101 12.34 -4.97 10.53
C ARG A 101 13.46 -4.44 11.43
N GLN A 102 14.71 -4.40 10.95
CA GLN A 102 15.84 -3.81 11.68
C GLN A 102 15.60 -2.32 12.02
N LYS A 103 14.95 -1.57 11.13
CA LYS A 103 14.55 -0.18 11.41
C LYS A 103 13.46 -0.08 12.47
N ILE A 104 12.46 -0.96 12.47
CA ILE A 104 11.44 -1.03 13.51
C ILE A 104 12.13 -1.23 14.87
N GLU A 105 13.00 -2.23 14.99
CA GLU A 105 13.76 -2.51 16.21
C GLU A 105 14.58 -1.30 16.67
N THR A 106 15.29 -0.66 15.75
CA THR A 106 16.06 0.56 16.03
C THR A 106 15.16 1.68 16.56
N PHE A 107 13.95 1.85 16.02
CA PHE A 107 13.03 2.87 16.46
C PHE A 107 12.37 2.55 17.81
N ILE A 108 12.06 1.28 18.08
CA ILE A 108 11.61 0.80 19.39
C ILE A 108 12.69 1.06 20.44
N TYR A 109 13.95 0.74 20.13
CA TYR A 109 15.09 1.06 21.00
C TYR A 109 15.19 2.57 21.31
N ARG A 110 14.93 3.41 20.30
CA ARG A 110 14.85 4.88 20.43
C ARG A 110 13.56 5.40 21.07
N LYS A 111 12.77 4.52 21.70
CA LYS A 111 11.55 4.86 22.44
C LYS A 111 10.51 5.57 21.56
N LYS A 112 10.29 5.10 20.34
CA LYS A 112 9.16 5.56 19.50
C LYS A 112 7.95 4.65 19.72
N SER A 113 6.75 5.21 19.60
CA SER A 113 5.53 4.40 19.55
C SER A 113 5.41 3.68 18.21
N GLN A 114 4.58 2.64 18.16
CA GLN A 114 4.22 2.00 16.88
C GLN A 114 3.69 3.03 15.87
N LYS A 115 2.78 3.93 16.27
CA LYS A 115 2.22 4.92 15.34
C LYS A 115 3.26 5.88 14.78
N GLU A 116 4.22 6.33 15.60
CA GLU A 116 5.35 7.14 15.12
C GLU A 116 6.22 6.35 14.12
N ILE A 117 6.48 5.08 14.42
CA ILE A 117 7.25 4.17 13.55
C ILE A 117 6.56 3.99 12.21
N GLN A 118 5.26 3.73 12.23
CA GLN A 118 4.44 3.57 11.03
C GLN A 118 4.56 4.80 10.13
N MET A 119 4.36 6.01 10.67
CA MET A 119 4.45 7.25 9.89
C MET A 119 5.83 7.46 9.27
N LEU A 120 6.89 7.19 10.03
CA LEU A 120 8.27 7.34 9.54
C LEU A 120 8.61 6.33 8.44
N LEU A 121 8.22 5.07 8.63
CA LEU A 121 8.49 4.00 7.66
C LEU A 121 7.64 4.15 6.41
N GLN A 122 6.37 4.53 6.51
CA GLN A 122 5.53 4.81 5.35
C GLN A 122 6.01 6.04 4.56
N GLY A 123 6.63 7.02 5.22
CA GLY A 123 7.32 8.11 4.53
C GLY A 123 8.58 7.67 3.79
N GLN A 124 9.35 6.74 4.37
CA GLN A 124 10.60 6.24 3.78
C GLN A 124 10.39 5.15 2.72
N PHE A 125 9.36 4.34 2.88
CA PHE A 125 9.04 3.16 2.08
C PHE A 125 7.55 3.19 1.68
N PRO A 126 7.13 4.17 0.86
CA PRO A 126 5.71 4.37 0.55
C PRO A 126 5.07 3.18 -0.17
N TYR A 127 5.87 2.40 -0.90
CA TYR A 127 5.46 1.19 -1.64
C TYR A 127 5.05 0.01 -0.74
N PHE A 128 5.46 0.02 0.54
CA PHE A 128 5.25 -1.09 1.48
C PHE A 128 4.30 -0.71 2.62
N SER A 129 3.40 0.25 2.37
CA SER A 129 2.54 0.81 3.41
C SER A 129 1.66 -0.23 4.12
N GLU A 130 1.12 -1.19 3.37
CA GLU A 130 0.26 -2.24 3.93
C GLU A 130 1.10 -3.31 4.63
N GLU A 131 2.20 -3.75 4.02
CA GLU A 131 3.13 -4.70 4.62
C GLU A 131 3.69 -4.18 5.96
N ILE A 132 4.02 -2.89 6.04
CA ILE A 132 4.43 -2.23 7.29
C ILE A 132 3.32 -2.28 8.34
N LYS A 133 2.05 -2.04 7.97
CA LYS A 133 0.92 -2.11 8.91
C LYS A 133 0.69 -3.54 9.42
N GLU A 134 0.95 -4.53 8.58
CA GLU A 134 0.77 -5.95 8.93
C GLU A 134 1.84 -6.43 9.92
N ILE A 135 3.11 -6.07 9.72
CA ILE A 135 4.19 -6.58 10.59
C ILE A 135 4.39 -5.78 11.88
N LEU A 136 3.98 -4.50 11.91
CA LEU A 136 4.27 -3.63 13.06
C LEU A 136 3.62 -4.09 14.39
N PRO A 137 2.39 -4.67 14.40
CA PRO A 137 1.80 -5.26 15.61
C PRO A 137 2.61 -6.39 16.25
N GLU A 138 3.55 -7.02 15.53
CA GLU A 138 4.46 -8.04 16.07
C GLU A 138 5.45 -7.45 17.11
N TYR A 139 5.67 -6.13 17.07
CA TYR A 139 6.64 -5.44 17.91
C TYR A 139 5.99 -4.76 19.10
N ASN A 140 6.53 -4.96 20.30
CA ASN A 140 6.01 -4.34 21.51
C ASN A 140 6.63 -2.96 21.79
N ASP A 141 5.80 -1.92 21.93
CA ASP A 141 6.22 -0.57 22.29
C ASP A 141 6.00 -0.20 23.78
N ASN A 142 5.69 -1.16 24.65
CA ASN A 142 5.48 -0.94 26.10
C ASN A 142 6.67 -0.22 26.73
N SER A 143 7.90 -0.61 26.39
CA SER A 143 9.09 0.07 26.93
C SER A 143 9.23 1.53 26.48
N SER A 144 8.62 1.90 25.35
CA SER A 144 8.49 3.28 24.88
C SER A 144 7.38 4.00 25.65
N PHE A 145 6.25 3.32 25.86
CA PHE A 145 5.12 3.84 26.63
C PHE A 145 5.52 4.18 28.06
N ASP A 146 6.11 3.23 28.79
CA ASP A 146 6.53 3.39 30.18
C ASP A 146 7.52 4.57 30.34
N PHE A 147 8.44 4.70 29.39
CA PHE A 147 9.39 5.82 29.36
C PHE A 147 8.67 7.18 29.29
N TYR A 148 7.65 7.32 28.44
CA TYR A 148 6.91 8.58 28.32
C TYR A 148 5.91 8.82 29.45
N VAL A 149 5.33 7.75 30.01
CA VAL A 149 4.50 7.82 31.23
C VAL A 149 5.31 8.47 32.34
N GLN A 150 6.49 7.93 32.65
CA GLN A 150 7.38 8.49 33.68
C GLN A 150 7.80 9.93 33.34
N LYS A 151 8.24 10.15 32.09
CA LYS A 151 8.67 11.48 31.63
C LYS A 151 7.59 12.55 31.77
N TYR A 152 6.35 12.23 31.45
CA TYR A 152 5.25 13.20 31.47
C TYR A 152 4.57 13.30 32.83
N ALA A 153 4.62 12.26 33.67
CA ALA A 153 4.19 12.34 35.06
C ALA A 153 5.05 13.32 35.86
N ILE A 154 6.36 13.37 35.61
CA ILE A 154 7.26 14.38 36.21
C ILE A 154 6.93 15.79 35.69
N LYS A 155 6.51 15.91 34.42
CA LYS A 155 6.32 17.19 33.75
C LYS A 155 4.98 17.87 34.08
N TYR A 156 3.92 17.09 34.28
CA TYR A 156 2.56 17.60 34.45
C TYR A 156 1.97 17.14 35.78
N ASN A 157 1.31 18.03 36.51
CA ASN A 157 0.61 17.66 37.74
C ASN A 157 -0.70 16.91 37.40
N THR A 158 -0.66 15.58 37.49
CA THR A 158 -1.78 14.68 37.18
C THR A 158 -2.93 14.72 38.20
N GLU A 159 -2.74 15.34 39.37
CA GLU A 159 -3.78 15.53 40.40
C GLU A 159 -4.79 16.62 40.00
N THR A 160 -4.38 17.54 39.13
CA THR A 160 -5.26 18.57 38.60
C THR A 160 -5.92 18.11 37.30
N PHE A 161 -7.17 18.55 37.08
CA PHE A 161 -7.88 18.29 35.83
C PHE A 161 -7.07 18.75 34.61
N GLU A 162 -6.55 19.98 34.63
CA GLU A 162 -5.76 20.53 33.51
C GLU A 162 -4.46 19.77 33.27
N GLY A 163 -3.73 19.40 34.32
CA GLY A 163 -2.50 18.65 34.18
C GLY A 163 -2.71 17.23 33.70
N LYS A 164 -3.78 16.55 34.16
CA LYS A 164 -4.22 15.25 33.62
C LYS A 164 -4.55 15.34 32.12
N GLN A 165 -5.25 16.39 31.68
CA GLN A 165 -5.51 16.61 30.25
C GLN A 165 -4.23 16.84 29.45
N LYS A 166 -3.30 17.67 29.93
CA LYS A 166 -2.00 17.90 29.27
C LYS A 166 -1.15 16.63 29.17
N TYR A 167 -1.17 15.80 30.22
CA TYR A 167 -0.52 14.50 30.26
C TYR A 167 -1.06 13.55 29.19
N ILE A 168 -2.38 13.35 29.15
CA ILE A 168 -3.05 12.51 28.15
C ILE A 168 -2.76 13.00 26.73
N GLN A 169 -2.91 14.31 26.48
CA GLN A 169 -2.65 14.89 25.16
C GLN A 169 -1.18 14.74 24.72
N ALA A 170 -0.23 14.74 25.66
CA ALA A 170 1.18 14.55 25.33
C ALA A 170 1.47 13.10 24.89
N LEU A 171 0.87 12.11 25.56
CA LEU A 171 0.97 10.69 25.19
C LEU A 171 0.25 10.41 23.86
N MET A 172 -0.94 10.96 23.66
CA MET A 172 -1.67 10.82 22.40
C MET A 172 -0.93 11.46 21.22
N ARG A 173 -0.24 12.60 21.43
CA ARG A 173 0.62 13.21 20.40
C ARG A 173 1.83 12.35 20.04
N ARG A 174 2.27 11.46 20.94
CA ARG A 174 3.25 10.41 20.64
C ARG A 174 2.62 9.20 19.98
N GLY A 175 1.30 9.16 19.82
CA GLY A 175 0.61 8.13 19.08
C GLY A 175 0.20 6.91 19.90
N PHE A 176 0.27 6.98 21.23
CA PHE A 176 -0.29 5.94 22.10
C PHE A 176 -1.82 6.02 22.15
N GLU A 177 -2.46 4.87 22.24
CA GLU A 177 -3.92 4.76 22.29
C GLU A 177 -4.48 5.27 23.62
N TYR A 178 -5.61 5.98 23.55
CA TYR A 178 -6.29 6.52 24.72
C TYR A 178 -6.62 5.43 25.75
N LYS A 179 -7.09 4.26 25.30
CA LYS A 179 -7.39 3.13 26.20
C LYS A 179 -6.18 2.68 27.01
N LYS A 180 -5.02 2.48 26.35
CA LYS A 180 -3.75 2.13 27.01
C LYS A 180 -3.32 3.19 28.02
N ILE A 181 -3.54 4.47 27.71
CA ILE A 181 -3.27 5.59 28.64
C ILE A 181 -4.20 5.54 29.85
N GLN A 182 -5.49 5.31 29.63
CA GLN A 182 -6.49 5.22 30.70
C GLN A 182 -6.17 4.04 31.64
N ASP A 183 -5.89 2.86 31.09
CA ASP A 183 -5.51 1.67 31.85
C ASP A 183 -4.26 1.90 32.71
N SER A 184 -3.35 2.81 32.32
CA SER A 184 -2.17 3.17 33.12
C SER A 184 -2.51 4.09 34.29
N LEU A 185 -3.48 5.00 34.12
CA LEU A 185 -3.91 5.93 35.16
C LEU A 185 -4.75 5.24 36.23
N ASP A 186 -5.52 4.21 35.84
CA ASP A 186 -6.40 3.47 36.74
C ASP A 186 -5.63 2.44 37.60
N LYS A 187 -4.37 2.13 37.26
CA LYS A 187 -3.48 1.25 38.05
C LYS A 187 -2.75 1.95 39.20
N ASP A 188 -2.71 3.28 39.19
CA ASP A 188 -2.08 4.11 40.22
C ASP A 188 -3.11 4.60 41.29
N LEU A 189 -4.33 4.04 41.30
CA LEU A 189 -5.39 4.21 42.30
C LEU A 189 -5.58 2.93 43.12
#